data_AF-A0A6V7H363-F1
#
_entry.id   AF-A0A6V7H363-F1
#
_cell.length_a   1.000
_cell.length_b   1.000
_cell.length_c   1.000
_cell.angle_alpha   90.00
_cell.angle_beta   90.00
_cell.angle_gamma   90.00
#
_symmetry.space_group_name_H-M   'P 1'
#
loop_
_entity.id
_entity.type
_entity.pdbx_description
1 polymer ?
#
loop_
_entity_poly.entity_id
_entity_poly.type
_entity_poly.pdbx_seq_one_letter_code
_entity_poly.pdbx_strand_id
1 'polypeptide(L)'
;FPKPLQTFAAVVAILIMITGLAGNLLTIIALCKYPKVRNVAAAFIISLCVADFVFCLLVLPFDSIRFIDASWANVRFLCILVPFLRYGNVGVSLLSVAAITINRYIMIAHHGLYSKVYKKYWIAFMILFCWLFSYGMQVPTLLGVWGKIDYDPNLETCSIVKDSRGHTSKTFLFVVAFVIPCLIIIGCYTKIFWVVHRSETRMRKHTTPTIKSPHTPGRDTREIKQRRSEWRITKMVLAIFLSFVACYLPITIVKVADVEVRYPAFHVLGYLLLYFASCVNPIIYVIMNKQYRQAYAGVIGCSRIRASLSPYGSSAPGHQQQDYGQ
;
A
#
# COMPACT_ATOMS: atom_id res chain seq x y z
N PHE A 1 14.03 -19.55 -21.68
CA PHE A 1 14.97 -19.31 -20.55
C PHE A 1 15.72 -20.60 -20.16
N PRO A 2 16.91 -20.57 -19.52
CA PRO A 2 17.58 -21.78 -19.02
C PRO A 2 16.76 -22.51 -17.95
N LYS A 3 16.70 -23.85 -17.99
CA LYS A 3 15.92 -24.66 -17.02
C LYS A 3 16.26 -24.37 -15.54
N PRO A 4 17.54 -24.24 -15.11
CA PRO A 4 17.84 -23.94 -13.72
C PRO A 4 17.28 -22.58 -13.24
N LEU A 5 17.31 -21.57 -14.12
CA LEU A 5 16.78 -20.25 -13.84
C LEU A 5 15.24 -20.27 -13.72
N GLN A 6 14.59 -21.04 -14.59
CA GLN A 6 13.14 -21.27 -14.55
C GLN A 6 12.71 -21.97 -13.26
N THR A 7 13.38 -23.06 -12.87
CA THR A 7 13.09 -23.79 -11.62
C THR A 7 13.28 -22.88 -10.41
N PHE A 8 14.38 -22.13 -10.37
CA PHE A 8 14.62 -21.14 -9.32
C PHE A 8 13.48 -20.11 -9.23
N ALA A 9 13.08 -19.53 -10.36
CA ALA A 9 12.02 -18.53 -10.41
C ALA A 9 10.66 -19.08 -9.97
N ALA A 10 10.32 -20.30 -10.38
CA ALA A 10 9.09 -20.98 -9.97
C ALA A 10 9.04 -21.17 -8.45
N VAL A 11 10.11 -21.69 -7.85
CA VAL A 11 10.19 -21.91 -6.39
C VAL A 11 10.05 -20.58 -5.64
N VAL A 12 10.77 -19.54 -6.05
CA VAL A 12 10.70 -18.22 -5.42
C VAL A 12 9.31 -17.60 -5.57
N ALA A 13 8.69 -17.69 -6.75
CA ALA A 13 7.34 -17.18 -6.99
C ALA A 13 6.28 -17.89 -6.12
N ILE A 14 6.39 -19.20 -5.93
CA ILE A 14 5.51 -19.97 -5.03
C ILE A 14 5.68 -19.54 -3.58
N LEU A 15 6.92 -19.34 -3.11
CA LEU A 15 7.18 -18.83 -1.76
C LEU A 15 6.61 -17.43 -1.54
N ILE A 16 6.76 -16.54 -2.54
CA ILE A 16 6.16 -15.21 -2.54
C ILE A 16 4.63 -15.31 -2.46
N MET A 17 4.02 -16.19 -3.25
CA MET A 17 2.58 -16.41 -3.27
C MET A 17 2.05 -16.84 -1.90
N ILE A 18 2.66 -17.85 -1.27
CA ILE A 18 2.26 -18.34 0.06
C ILE A 18 2.39 -17.22 1.10
N THR A 19 3.53 -16.51 1.09
CA THR A 19 3.80 -15.42 2.03
C THR A 19 2.82 -14.26 1.83
N GLY A 20 2.53 -13.91 0.57
CA GLY A 20 1.59 -12.85 0.20
C GLY A 20 0.15 -13.18 0.59
N LEU A 21 -0.32 -14.40 0.33
CA LEU A 21 -1.66 -14.84 0.74
C LEU A 21 -1.81 -14.79 2.27
N ALA A 22 -0.88 -15.41 3.01
CA ALA A 22 -0.93 -15.46 4.46
C ALA A 22 -0.79 -14.06 5.10
N GLY A 23 0.20 -13.29 4.67
CA GLY A 23 0.53 -11.98 5.24
C GLY A 23 -0.54 -10.92 4.99
N ASN A 24 -1.08 -10.85 3.77
CA ASN A 24 -2.14 -9.89 3.46
C ASN A 24 -3.46 -10.27 4.14
N LEU A 25 -3.82 -11.56 4.16
CA LEU A 25 -5.02 -12.02 4.88
C LEU A 25 -4.92 -11.73 6.38
N LEU A 26 -3.78 -12.04 7.00
CA LEU A 26 -3.52 -11.70 8.41
C LEU A 26 -3.66 -10.20 8.65
N THR A 27 -3.13 -9.37 7.74
CA THR A 27 -3.21 -7.91 7.87
C THR A 27 -4.64 -7.40 7.79
N ILE A 28 -5.42 -7.90 6.81
CA ILE A 28 -6.84 -7.57 6.67
C ILE A 28 -7.58 -7.93 7.97
N ILE A 29 -7.43 -9.16 8.46
CA ILE A 29 -8.13 -9.63 9.68
C ILE A 29 -7.73 -8.78 10.89
N ALA A 30 -6.45 -8.50 11.07
CA ALA A 30 -5.94 -7.76 12.22
C ALA A 30 -6.42 -6.30 12.25
N LEU A 31 -6.34 -5.59 11.12
CA LEU A 31 -6.80 -4.21 11.02
C LEU A 31 -8.33 -4.10 11.13
N CYS A 32 -9.05 -5.10 10.60
CA CYS A 32 -10.49 -5.19 10.78
C CYS A 32 -10.87 -5.46 12.24
N LYS A 33 -10.22 -6.40 12.94
CA LYS A 33 -10.63 -6.79 14.30
C LYS A 33 -10.12 -5.87 15.42
N TYR A 34 -8.96 -5.23 15.27
CA TYR A 34 -8.33 -4.51 16.37
C TYR A 34 -8.71 -3.02 16.40
N PRO A 35 -9.54 -2.54 17.36
CA PRO A 35 -10.08 -1.17 17.30
C PRO A 35 -9.04 -0.06 17.40
N LYS A 36 -7.93 -0.29 18.12
CA LYS A 36 -6.90 0.73 18.36
C LYS A 36 -6.12 1.13 17.10
N VAL A 37 -6.16 0.32 16.05
CA VAL A 37 -5.49 0.61 14.76
C VAL A 37 -6.45 1.10 13.69
N ARG A 38 -7.76 1.12 13.97
CA ARG A 38 -8.78 1.57 13.01
C ARG A 38 -8.68 3.09 12.87
N ASN A 39 -8.20 3.52 11.71
CA ASN A 39 -8.18 4.92 11.29
C ASN A 39 -8.30 4.99 9.76
N VAL A 40 -8.30 6.20 9.21
CA VAL A 40 -8.48 6.41 7.77
C VAL A 40 -7.37 5.76 6.94
N ALA A 41 -6.11 5.84 7.38
CA ALA A 41 -5.01 5.17 6.67
C ALA A 41 -5.15 3.65 6.71
N ALA A 42 -5.65 3.08 7.81
CA ALA A 42 -5.90 1.65 7.91
C ALA A 42 -6.95 1.18 6.89
N ALA A 43 -7.95 1.99 6.53
CA ALA A 43 -8.90 1.64 5.47
C ALA A 43 -8.23 1.50 4.09
N PHE A 44 -7.34 2.44 3.74
CA PHE A 44 -6.56 2.34 2.50
C PHE A 44 -5.52 1.22 2.54
N ILE A 45 -4.93 0.93 3.70
CA ILE A 45 -4.03 -0.23 3.89
C ILE A 45 -4.79 -1.54 3.71
N ILE A 46 -6.02 -1.65 4.22
CA ILE A 46 -6.87 -2.82 3.97
C ILE A 46 -7.14 -2.96 2.46
N SER A 47 -7.49 -1.88 1.77
CA SER A 47 -7.66 -1.91 0.30
C SER A 47 -6.41 -2.36 -0.43
N LEU A 48 -5.23 -1.89 -0.02
CA LEU A 48 -3.93 -2.31 -0.56
C LEU A 48 -3.72 -3.82 -0.34
N CYS A 49 -3.93 -4.33 0.87
CA CYS A 49 -3.82 -5.76 1.16
C CYS A 49 -4.84 -6.61 0.38
N VAL A 50 -6.04 -6.09 0.09
CA VAL A 50 -7.03 -6.80 -0.74
C VAL A 50 -6.53 -6.91 -2.18
N ALA A 51 -5.97 -5.83 -2.76
CA ALA A 51 -5.39 -5.87 -4.10
C ALA A 51 -4.20 -6.85 -4.19
N ASP A 52 -3.30 -6.80 -3.21
CA ASP A 52 -2.14 -7.70 -3.15
C ASP A 52 -2.56 -9.16 -2.92
N PHE A 53 -3.61 -9.41 -2.11
CA PHE A 53 -4.17 -10.76 -1.91
C PHE A 53 -4.80 -11.29 -3.21
N VAL A 54 -5.58 -10.48 -3.92
CA VAL A 54 -6.18 -10.85 -5.22
C VAL A 54 -5.08 -11.15 -6.24
N PHE A 55 -4.01 -10.35 -6.27
CA PHE A 55 -2.84 -10.61 -7.10
C PHE A 55 -2.18 -11.95 -6.77
N CYS A 56 -1.96 -12.24 -5.49
CA CYS A 56 -1.37 -13.52 -5.07
C CYS A 56 -2.27 -14.71 -5.38
N LEU A 57 -3.59 -14.54 -5.28
CA LEU A 57 -4.56 -15.63 -5.49
C LEU A 57 -4.79 -15.92 -6.97
N LEU A 58 -4.89 -14.89 -7.82
CA LEU A 58 -5.40 -15.02 -9.18
C LEU A 58 -4.35 -14.73 -10.27
N VAL A 59 -3.20 -14.14 -9.94
CA VAL A 59 -2.14 -13.83 -10.92
C VAL A 59 -0.93 -14.73 -10.70
N LEU A 60 -0.41 -14.77 -9.46
CA LEU A 60 0.81 -15.53 -9.16
C LEU A 60 0.77 -17.03 -9.49
N PRO A 61 -0.34 -17.77 -9.38
CA PRO A 61 -0.36 -19.17 -9.80
C PRO A 61 -0.03 -19.34 -11.28
N PHE A 62 -0.65 -18.55 -12.15
CA PHE A 62 -0.42 -18.61 -13.60
C PHE A 62 0.96 -18.07 -13.97
N ASP A 63 1.40 -16.99 -13.32
CA ASP A 63 2.73 -16.43 -13.51
C ASP A 63 3.85 -17.38 -13.04
N SER A 64 3.57 -18.25 -12.06
CA SER A 64 4.47 -19.31 -11.61
C SER A 64 4.49 -20.49 -12.57
N ILE A 65 3.31 -20.94 -13.03
CA ILE A 65 3.19 -22.03 -14.02
C ILE A 65 3.99 -21.72 -15.27
N ARG A 66 4.00 -20.45 -15.71
CA ARG A 66 4.82 -19.98 -16.87
C ARG A 66 6.29 -20.43 -16.82
N PHE A 67 6.89 -20.52 -15.63
CA PHE A 67 8.28 -20.96 -15.51
C PHE A 67 8.45 -22.48 -15.70
N ILE A 68 7.38 -23.26 -15.58
CA ILE A 68 7.35 -24.71 -15.80
C ILE A 68 6.91 -24.99 -17.23
N ASP A 69 5.73 -24.48 -17.60
CA ASP A 69 5.16 -24.55 -18.93
C ASP A 69 4.30 -23.29 -19.22
N ALA A 70 4.26 -22.85 -20.47
CA ALA A 70 3.42 -21.72 -20.87
C ALA A 70 1.98 -22.16 -21.21
N SER A 71 1.49 -23.28 -20.66
CA SER A 71 0.24 -23.92 -21.10
C SER A 71 -0.99 -23.03 -20.96
N TRP A 72 -1.07 -22.25 -19.87
CA TRP A 72 -2.19 -21.36 -19.60
C TRP A 72 -2.34 -20.25 -20.64
N ALA A 73 -1.24 -19.85 -21.29
CA ALA A 73 -1.25 -18.79 -22.29
C ALA A 73 -2.03 -19.18 -23.56
N ASN A 74 -2.17 -20.49 -23.82
CA ASN A 74 -2.98 -21.01 -24.93
C ASN A 74 -4.49 -20.85 -24.66
N VAL A 75 -4.89 -20.73 -23.39
CA VAL A 75 -6.29 -20.54 -23.02
C VAL A 75 -6.62 -19.06 -23.14
N ARG A 76 -7.35 -18.69 -24.20
CA ARG A 76 -7.67 -17.28 -24.53
C ARG A 76 -8.24 -16.49 -23.35
N PHE A 77 -9.15 -17.09 -22.58
CA PHE A 77 -9.74 -16.45 -21.41
C PHE A 77 -8.68 -16.08 -20.35
N LEU A 78 -7.79 -17.01 -20.00
CA LEU A 78 -6.72 -16.77 -19.02
C LEU A 78 -5.67 -15.79 -19.56
N CYS A 79 -5.36 -15.88 -20.86
CA CYS A 79 -4.46 -14.96 -21.54
C CYS A 79 -4.94 -13.50 -21.49
N ILE A 80 -6.25 -13.27 -21.38
CA ILE A 80 -6.83 -11.94 -21.19
C ILE A 80 -6.94 -11.59 -19.70
N LEU A 81 -7.48 -12.51 -18.90
CA LEU A 81 -7.80 -12.27 -17.48
C LEU A 81 -6.55 -12.03 -16.63
N VAL A 82 -5.50 -12.83 -16.79
CA VAL A 82 -4.30 -12.76 -15.93
C VAL A 82 -3.58 -11.43 -16.11
N PRO A 83 -3.28 -10.93 -17.33
CA PRO A 83 -2.68 -9.61 -17.49
C PRO A 83 -3.60 -8.48 -17.03
N PHE A 84 -4.92 -8.57 -17.27
CA PHE A 84 -5.88 -7.58 -16.81
C PHE A 84 -5.89 -7.43 -15.28
N LEU A 85 -5.90 -8.55 -14.56
CA LEU A 85 -5.75 -8.57 -13.10
C LEU A 85 -4.36 -8.11 -12.66
N ARG A 86 -3.29 -8.49 -13.37
CA ARG A 86 -1.91 -8.08 -13.05
C ARG A 86 -1.77 -6.56 -13.10
N TYR A 87 -2.10 -5.94 -14.22
CA TYR A 87 -1.98 -4.48 -14.39
C TYR A 87 -2.99 -3.72 -13.52
N GLY A 88 -4.22 -4.26 -13.37
CA GLY A 88 -5.25 -3.67 -12.53
C GLY A 88 -4.88 -3.61 -11.06
N ASN A 89 -4.42 -4.73 -10.48
CA ASN A 89 -4.00 -4.74 -9.07
C ASN A 89 -2.77 -3.87 -8.82
N VAL A 90 -1.78 -3.86 -9.73
CA VAL A 90 -0.63 -2.94 -9.62
C VAL A 90 -1.09 -1.48 -9.51
N GLY A 91 -2.02 -1.05 -10.38
CA GLY A 91 -2.55 0.31 -10.35
C GLY A 91 -3.36 0.59 -9.07
N VAL A 92 -4.18 -0.36 -8.60
CA VAL A 92 -4.92 -0.21 -7.33
C VAL A 92 -3.96 -0.07 -6.15
N SER A 93 -2.90 -0.89 -6.10
CA SER A 93 -1.90 -0.84 -5.04
C SER A 93 -1.20 0.52 -5.01
N LEU A 94 -0.76 1.05 -6.16
CA LEU A 94 -0.10 2.36 -6.20
C LEU A 94 -1.04 3.52 -5.86
N LEU A 95 -2.27 3.51 -6.36
CA LEU A 95 -3.28 4.52 -6.02
C LEU A 95 -3.64 4.47 -4.53
N SER A 96 -3.67 3.28 -3.93
CA SER A 96 -3.86 3.11 -2.48
C SER A 96 -2.70 3.73 -1.70
N VAL A 97 -1.44 3.51 -2.12
CA VAL A 97 -0.26 4.17 -1.53
C VAL A 97 -0.31 5.69 -1.68
N ALA A 98 -0.76 6.19 -2.84
CA ALA A 98 -0.98 7.62 -3.06
C ALA A 98 -2.05 8.17 -2.10
N ALA A 99 -3.19 7.47 -1.95
CA ALA A 99 -4.26 7.86 -1.03
C ALA A 99 -3.80 7.88 0.43
N ILE A 100 -2.98 6.90 0.86
CA ILE A 100 -2.37 6.90 2.20
C ILE A 100 -1.45 8.12 2.37
N THR A 101 -0.61 8.41 1.38
CA THR A 101 0.31 9.55 1.41
C THR A 101 -0.44 10.89 1.48
N ILE A 102 -1.48 11.06 0.66
CA ILE A 102 -2.34 12.26 0.68
C ILE A 102 -3.04 12.39 2.05
N ASN A 103 -3.52 11.28 2.62
CA ASN A 103 -4.10 11.28 3.96
C ASN A 103 -3.12 11.77 5.03
N ARG A 104 -1.87 11.32 4.99
CA ARG A 104 -0.82 11.83 5.89
C ARG A 104 -0.52 13.31 5.63
N TYR A 105 -0.43 13.72 4.37
CA TYR A 105 -0.21 15.11 4.01
C TYR A 105 -1.29 16.04 4.55
N ILE A 106 -2.57 15.73 4.31
CA ILE A 106 -3.70 16.54 4.79
C ILE A 106 -3.73 16.55 6.33
N MET A 107 -3.48 15.41 6.99
CA MET A 107 -3.44 15.35 8.46
C MET A 107 -2.36 16.26 9.06
N ILE A 108 -1.16 16.30 8.46
CA ILE A 108 0.00 17.04 8.97
C ILE A 108 -0.04 18.52 8.57
N ALA A 109 -0.39 18.82 7.32
CA ALA A 109 -0.30 20.17 6.77
C ALA A 109 -1.63 20.95 6.85
N HIS A 110 -2.77 20.25 6.88
CA HIS A 110 -4.11 20.85 6.73
C HIS A 110 -5.13 20.23 7.70
N HIS A 111 -4.81 20.21 8.99
CA HIS A 111 -5.63 19.57 10.03
C HIS A 111 -7.12 19.99 10.00
N GLY A 112 -7.41 21.27 9.72
CA GLY A 112 -8.79 21.79 9.64
C GLY A 112 -9.61 21.24 8.46
N LEU A 113 -8.98 20.76 7.39
CA LEU A 113 -9.67 20.12 6.26
C LEU A 113 -9.86 18.62 6.49
N TYR A 114 -9.06 18.00 7.37
CA TYR A 114 -9.03 16.54 7.54
C TYR A 114 -10.41 15.95 7.87
N SER A 115 -11.13 16.56 8.81
CA SER A 115 -12.46 16.10 9.23
C SER A 115 -13.54 16.29 8.15
N LYS A 116 -13.36 17.25 7.24
CA LYS A 116 -14.28 17.52 6.13
C LYS A 116 -14.10 16.51 5.00
N VAL A 117 -12.84 16.19 4.67
CA VAL A 117 -12.48 15.29 3.56
C VAL A 117 -12.68 13.82 3.94
N TYR A 118 -12.21 13.39 5.11
CA TYR A 118 -12.14 11.97 5.46
C TYR A 118 -13.35 11.49 6.28
N LYS A 119 -14.56 11.70 5.73
CA LYS A 119 -15.79 11.06 6.24
C LYS A 119 -15.89 9.65 5.70
N LYS A 120 -16.58 8.75 6.42
CA LYS A 120 -16.68 7.31 6.08
C LYS A 120 -17.14 7.06 4.63
N TYR A 121 -18.17 7.78 4.16
CA TYR A 121 -18.69 7.62 2.81
C TYR A 121 -17.72 8.13 1.74
N TRP A 122 -17.00 9.24 1.99
CA TRP A 122 -15.96 9.74 1.09
C TRP A 122 -14.78 8.77 1.02
N ILE A 123 -14.38 8.15 2.13
CA ILE A 123 -13.33 7.12 2.13
C ILE A 123 -13.74 5.94 1.26
N ALA A 124 -15.00 5.48 1.36
CA ALA A 124 -15.52 4.41 0.51
C ALA A 124 -15.49 4.80 -0.97
N PHE A 125 -15.91 6.03 -1.30
CA PHE A 125 -15.83 6.56 -2.67
C PHE A 125 -14.39 6.65 -3.19
N MET A 126 -13.44 7.11 -2.37
CA MET A 126 -12.02 7.17 -2.73
C MET A 126 -11.44 5.78 -3.00
N ILE A 127 -11.78 4.78 -2.19
CA ILE A 127 -11.38 3.38 -2.42
C ILE A 127 -11.99 2.89 -3.73
N LEU A 128 -13.31 3.05 -3.90
CA LEU A 128 -14.00 2.63 -5.13
C LEU A 128 -13.38 3.29 -6.37
N PHE A 129 -13.05 4.58 -6.29
CA PHE A 129 -12.34 5.29 -7.35
C PHE A 129 -11.00 4.64 -7.69
N CYS A 130 -10.16 4.27 -6.71
CA CYS A 130 -8.89 3.60 -6.98
C CYS A 130 -9.09 2.30 -7.80
N TRP A 131 -10.12 1.51 -7.47
CA TRP A 131 -10.45 0.27 -8.18
C TRP A 131 -10.99 0.54 -9.59
N LEU A 132 -12.05 1.36 -9.69
CA LEU A 132 -12.70 1.66 -10.96
C LEU A 132 -11.76 2.39 -11.93
N PHE A 133 -10.94 3.31 -11.44
CA PHE A 133 -9.95 4.00 -12.27
C PHE A 133 -8.89 3.03 -12.78
N SER A 134 -8.30 2.20 -11.92
CA SER A 134 -7.24 1.27 -12.33
C SER A 134 -7.70 0.23 -13.37
N TYR A 135 -8.86 -0.40 -13.15
CA TYR A 135 -9.42 -1.37 -14.09
C TYR A 135 -10.08 -0.70 -15.30
N GLY A 136 -10.76 0.43 -15.09
CA GLY A 136 -11.45 1.19 -16.14
C GLY A 136 -10.50 1.70 -17.22
N MET A 137 -9.30 2.13 -16.84
CA MET A 137 -8.27 2.58 -17.80
C MET A 137 -7.82 1.48 -18.77
N GLN A 138 -8.00 0.20 -18.41
CA GLN A 138 -7.65 -0.94 -19.27
C GLN A 138 -8.78 -1.38 -20.20
N VAL A 139 -10.01 -0.87 -20.00
CA VAL A 139 -11.19 -1.26 -20.80
C VAL A 139 -10.97 -1.01 -22.30
N PRO A 140 -10.40 0.12 -22.78
CA PRO A 140 -10.14 0.31 -24.21
C PRO A 140 -9.21 -0.75 -24.82
N THR A 141 -8.24 -1.24 -24.04
CA THR A 141 -7.31 -2.31 -24.46
C THR A 141 -7.95 -3.68 -24.37
N LEU A 142 -8.82 -3.89 -23.38
CA LEU A 142 -9.60 -5.12 -23.25
C LEU A 142 -10.57 -5.30 -24.43
N LEU A 143 -11.19 -4.21 -24.89
CA LEU A 143 -12.10 -4.18 -26.03
C LEU A 143 -11.38 -4.16 -27.40
N GLY A 144 -10.05 -4.11 -27.42
CA GLY A 144 -9.26 -4.04 -28.66
C GLY A 144 -9.37 -2.72 -29.43
N VAL A 145 -9.92 -1.67 -28.80
CA VAL A 145 -10.06 -0.34 -29.41
C VAL A 145 -8.71 0.37 -29.49
N TRP A 146 -7.87 0.21 -28.45
CA TRP A 146 -6.54 0.82 -28.37
C TRP A 146 -5.52 -0.13 -27.73
N GLY A 147 -4.77 -0.83 -28.60
CA GLY A 147 -3.93 -1.97 -28.21
C GLY A 147 -4.76 -3.23 -27.93
N LYS A 148 -4.08 -4.36 -27.69
CA LYS A 148 -4.73 -5.63 -27.36
C LYS A 148 -3.99 -6.37 -26.26
N ILE A 149 -4.72 -7.15 -25.47
CA ILE A 149 -4.14 -8.15 -24.57
C ILE A 149 -3.99 -9.45 -25.37
N ASP A 150 -2.75 -9.92 -25.52
CA ASP A 150 -2.44 -11.09 -26.32
C ASP A 150 -1.12 -11.74 -25.88
N TYR A 151 -0.81 -12.91 -26.44
CA TYR A 151 0.47 -13.57 -26.22
C TYR A 151 1.63 -12.76 -26.81
N ASP A 152 2.64 -12.48 -26.00
CA ASP A 152 3.89 -11.83 -26.38
C ASP A 152 4.97 -12.93 -26.49
N PRO A 153 5.44 -13.26 -27.71
CA PRO A 153 6.40 -14.36 -27.92
C PRO A 153 7.78 -14.04 -27.34
N ASN A 154 8.17 -12.77 -27.26
CA ASN A 154 9.47 -12.39 -26.69
C ASN A 154 9.47 -12.60 -25.18
N LEU A 155 8.35 -12.27 -24.53
CA LEU A 155 8.18 -12.44 -23.11
C LEU A 155 7.64 -13.83 -22.74
N GLU A 156 7.33 -14.72 -23.69
CA GLU A 156 6.72 -16.04 -23.41
C GLU A 156 5.52 -15.94 -22.43
N THR A 157 4.68 -14.91 -22.58
CA THR A 157 3.54 -14.65 -21.67
C THR A 157 2.50 -13.76 -22.31
N CYS A 158 1.29 -13.74 -21.76
CA CYS A 158 0.28 -12.77 -22.17
C CYS A 158 0.54 -11.39 -21.56
N SER A 159 0.38 -10.35 -22.39
CA SER A 159 0.70 -8.96 -22.05
C SER A 159 -0.09 -8.00 -22.94
N ILE A 160 0.08 -6.69 -22.70
CA ILE A 160 -0.42 -5.66 -23.60
C ILE A 160 0.56 -5.54 -24.77
N VAL A 161 0.09 -5.83 -25.96
CA VAL A 161 0.85 -5.77 -27.22
C VAL A 161 0.20 -4.77 -28.19
N LYS A 162 0.86 -4.54 -29.33
CA LYS A 162 0.33 -3.68 -30.40
C LYS A 162 -0.90 -4.32 -31.07
N ASP A 163 -1.89 -3.51 -31.41
CA ASP A 163 -3.02 -3.93 -32.25
C ASP A 163 -2.63 -4.03 -33.74
N SER A 164 -3.58 -4.41 -34.59
CA SER A 164 -3.38 -4.52 -36.05
C SER A 164 -3.02 -3.20 -36.75
N ARG A 165 -3.30 -2.06 -36.11
CA ARG A 165 -2.94 -0.71 -36.59
C ARG A 165 -1.62 -0.22 -36.00
N GLY A 166 -0.93 -1.06 -35.22
CA GLY A 166 0.33 -0.71 -34.58
C GLY A 166 0.19 0.12 -33.30
N HIS A 167 -1.02 0.39 -32.83
CA HIS A 167 -1.25 1.18 -31.61
C HIS A 167 -1.06 0.32 -30.35
N THR A 168 -0.58 0.95 -29.28
CA THR A 168 -0.49 0.31 -27.95
C THR A 168 -0.83 1.31 -26.85
N SER A 169 -1.60 0.86 -25.85
CA SER A 169 -1.92 1.63 -24.66
C SER A 169 -0.85 1.57 -23.57
N LYS A 170 0.18 0.71 -23.74
CA LYS A 170 1.15 0.36 -22.69
C LYS A 170 1.86 1.59 -22.11
N THR A 171 2.33 2.50 -22.96
CA THR A 171 3.00 3.75 -22.53
C THR A 171 2.04 4.68 -21.80
N PHE A 172 0.82 4.84 -22.34
CA PHE A 172 -0.19 5.69 -21.72
C PHE A 172 -0.59 5.18 -20.33
N LEU A 173 -0.85 3.87 -20.21
CA LEU A 173 -1.14 3.23 -18.92
C LEU A 173 0.03 3.36 -17.95
N PHE A 174 1.27 3.23 -18.41
CA PHE A 174 2.43 3.46 -17.56
C PHE A 174 2.50 4.90 -17.05
N VAL A 175 2.30 5.90 -17.90
CA VAL A 175 2.32 7.31 -17.48
C VAL A 175 1.20 7.59 -16.47
N VAL A 176 -0.03 7.20 -16.79
CA VAL A 176 -1.20 7.56 -15.98
C VAL A 176 -1.32 6.73 -14.70
N ALA A 177 -1.05 5.43 -14.78
CA ALA A 177 -1.22 4.51 -13.65
C ALA A 177 0.06 4.32 -12.81
N PHE A 178 1.22 4.77 -13.28
CA PHE A 178 2.48 4.71 -12.52
C PHE A 178 3.13 6.07 -12.30
N VAL A 179 3.52 6.78 -13.38
CA VAL A 179 4.31 8.01 -13.27
C VAL A 179 3.55 9.12 -12.52
N ILE A 180 2.29 9.38 -12.89
CA ILE A 180 1.47 10.43 -12.25
C ILE A 180 1.28 10.15 -10.74
N PRO A 181 0.83 8.95 -10.30
CA PRO A 181 0.76 8.63 -8.88
C PRO A 181 2.10 8.77 -8.14
N CYS A 182 3.22 8.34 -8.74
CA CYS A 182 4.55 8.53 -8.17
C CYS A 182 4.89 10.02 -7.96
N LEU A 183 4.62 10.88 -8.95
CA LEU A 183 4.85 12.32 -8.84
C LEU A 183 3.98 12.95 -7.74
N ILE A 184 2.73 12.52 -7.61
CA ILE A 184 1.83 12.96 -6.52
C ILE A 184 2.43 12.56 -5.16
N ILE A 185 2.86 11.31 -5.01
CA ILE A 185 3.47 10.82 -3.76
C ILE A 185 4.73 11.62 -3.41
N ILE A 186 5.63 11.82 -4.38
CA ILE A 186 6.85 12.62 -4.20
C ILE A 186 6.51 14.05 -3.80
N GLY A 187 5.56 14.69 -4.50
CA GLY A 187 5.12 16.05 -4.19
C GLY A 187 4.54 16.18 -2.77
N CYS A 188 3.69 15.22 -2.36
CA CYS A 188 3.16 15.16 -1.01
C CYS A 188 4.28 15.01 0.04
N TYR A 189 5.25 14.12 -0.19
CA TYR A 189 6.36 13.94 0.74
C TYR A 189 7.24 15.18 0.86
N THR A 190 7.61 15.81 -0.26
CA THR A 190 8.36 17.07 -0.26
C THR A 190 7.66 18.13 0.59
N LYS A 191 6.34 18.27 0.45
CA LYS A 191 5.54 19.19 1.26
C LYS A 191 5.47 18.77 2.74
N ILE A 192 5.33 17.48 3.04
CA ILE A 192 5.35 16.96 4.43
C ILE A 192 6.68 17.31 5.09
N PHE A 193 7.81 16.98 4.45
CA PHE A 193 9.14 17.26 4.98
C PHE A 193 9.36 18.77 5.20
N TRP A 194 8.90 19.59 4.25
CA TRP A 194 8.97 21.05 4.37
C TRP A 194 8.16 21.59 5.56
N VAL A 195 6.91 21.16 5.74
CA VAL A 195 6.07 21.58 6.88
C VAL A 195 6.69 21.15 8.20
N VAL A 196 7.20 19.91 8.28
CA VAL A 196 7.82 19.37 9.49
C VAL A 196 9.09 20.14 9.85
N HIS A 197 9.99 20.39 8.89
CA HIS A 197 11.19 21.21 9.14
C HIS A 197 10.84 22.64 9.53
N ARG A 198 9.91 23.28 8.82
CA ARG A 198 9.50 24.66 9.12
C ARG A 198 8.94 24.80 10.53
N SER A 199 8.14 23.84 10.97
CA SER A 199 7.59 23.84 12.35
C SER A 199 8.67 23.64 13.41
N GLU A 200 9.68 22.79 13.17
CA GLU A 200 10.82 22.62 14.09
C GLU A 200 11.70 23.88 14.16
N THR A 201 11.99 24.53 13.03
CA THR A 201 12.75 25.79 13.01
C THR A 201 12.01 26.90 13.76
N ARG A 202 10.68 26.99 13.63
CA ARG A 202 9.85 27.98 14.37
C ARG A 202 9.89 27.75 15.88
N MET A 203 9.77 26.51 16.32
CA MET A 203 9.85 26.17 17.75
C MET A 203 11.24 26.44 18.34
N ARG A 204 12.31 26.18 17.58
CA ARG A 204 13.69 26.51 18.00
C ARG A 204 13.93 28.02 18.12
N LYS A 205 13.35 28.83 17.24
CA LYS A 205 13.46 30.30 17.29
C LYS A 205 12.66 30.95 18.42
N HIS A 206 11.57 30.33 18.88
CA HIS A 206 10.76 30.81 20.01
C HIS A 206 11.17 30.20 21.36
N THR A 207 12.14 29.27 21.38
CA THR A 207 12.78 28.81 22.61
C THR A 207 13.93 29.76 22.95
N THR A 208 13.61 31.03 23.22
CA THR A 208 14.46 31.91 24.03
C THR A 208 14.50 31.28 25.43
N PRO A 209 15.60 31.37 26.22
CA PRO A 209 15.65 30.81 27.57
C PRO A 209 14.77 31.61 28.55
N THR A 210 13.46 31.62 28.33
CA THR A 210 12.50 32.07 29.33
C THR A 210 12.33 30.94 30.35
N ILE A 211 12.69 31.28 31.59
CA ILE A 211 12.54 30.53 32.83
C ILE A 211 11.36 29.57 32.74
N LYS A 212 11.64 28.26 32.85
CA LYS A 212 10.63 27.20 32.83
C LYS A 212 9.64 27.44 33.96
N SER A 213 8.42 27.88 33.63
CA SER A 213 7.32 27.87 34.59
C SER A 213 7.05 26.42 35.01
N PRO A 214 7.02 26.07 36.31
CA PRO A 214 6.88 24.69 36.77
C PRO A 214 5.52 24.02 36.44
N HIS A 215 4.55 24.77 35.90
CA HIS A 215 3.14 24.35 35.91
C HIS A 215 2.60 23.71 34.62
N THR A 216 3.43 23.40 33.61
CA THR A 216 2.94 22.66 32.42
C THR A 216 3.85 21.57 31.80
N PRO A 217 4.68 20.80 32.54
CA PRO A 217 5.59 19.81 31.92
C PRO A 217 4.91 18.67 31.14
N GLY A 218 3.66 18.34 31.50
CA GLY A 218 2.94 17.19 30.95
C GLY A 218 2.35 17.40 29.55
N ARG A 219 2.00 18.64 29.18
CA ARG A 219 1.30 18.92 27.90
C ARG A 219 2.26 18.89 26.71
N ASP A 220 3.40 19.55 26.83
CA ASP A 220 4.45 19.56 25.79
C ASP A 220 4.99 18.15 25.53
N THR A 221 5.19 17.37 26.59
CA THR A 221 5.68 15.99 26.49
C THR A 221 4.69 15.08 25.72
N ARG A 222 3.38 15.26 25.94
CA ARG A 222 2.32 14.49 25.27
C ARG A 222 2.22 14.86 23.78
N GLU A 223 2.29 16.14 23.45
CA GLU A 223 2.26 16.61 22.06
C GLU A 223 3.49 16.14 21.26
N ILE A 224 4.69 16.21 21.86
CA ILE A 224 5.93 15.68 21.25
C ILE A 224 5.81 14.17 21.00
N LYS A 225 5.26 13.40 21.96
CA LYS A 225 5.07 11.95 21.83
C LYS A 225 4.08 11.61 20.72
N GLN A 226 2.99 12.36 20.59
CA GLN A 226 2.01 12.20 19.51
C GLN A 226 2.61 12.50 18.14
N ARG A 227 3.36 13.61 18.01
CA ARG A 227 4.06 13.98 16.77
C ARG A 227 5.08 12.93 16.33
N ARG A 228 5.83 12.34 17.27
CA ARG A 228 6.73 11.20 16.99
C ARG A 228 5.98 9.96 16.52
N SER A 229 4.79 9.68 17.06
CA SER A 229 3.96 8.54 16.62
C SER A 229 3.50 8.71 15.17
N GLU A 230 2.95 9.87 14.82
CA GLU A 230 2.52 10.17 13.44
C GLU A 230 3.69 10.15 12.44
N TRP A 231 4.87 10.61 12.88
CA TRP A 231 6.09 10.53 12.07
C TRP A 231 6.51 9.10 11.75
N ARG A 232 6.35 8.17 12.70
CA ARG A 232 6.65 6.74 12.46
C ARG A 232 5.74 6.16 11.38
N ILE A 233 4.45 6.49 11.41
CA ILE A 233 3.49 6.06 10.39
C ILE A 233 3.88 6.65 9.03
N THR A 234 4.20 7.94 8.98
CA THR A 234 4.63 8.62 7.74
C THR A 234 5.86 7.96 7.12
N LYS A 235 6.86 7.60 7.94
CA LYS A 235 8.05 6.85 7.51
C LYS A 235 7.72 5.44 7.02
N MET A 236 6.78 4.76 7.67
CA MET A 236 6.30 3.45 7.22
C MET A 236 5.68 3.56 5.82
N VAL A 237 4.84 4.55 5.58
CA VAL A 237 4.23 4.78 4.26
C VAL A 237 5.30 5.10 3.21
N LEU A 238 6.35 5.83 3.59
CA LEU A 238 7.45 6.13 2.68
C LEU A 238 8.22 4.85 2.32
N ALA A 239 8.45 3.97 3.31
CA ALA A 239 9.06 2.68 3.05
C ALA A 239 8.22 1.83 2.09
N ILE A 240 6.88 1.79 2.25
CA ILE A 240 5.98 1.10 1.31
C ILE A 240 6.15 1.65 -0.11
N PHE A 241 6.15 2.98 -0.27
CA PHE A 241 6.33 3.60 -1.59
C PHE A 241 7.69 3.26 -2.21
N LEU A 242 8.78 3.39 -1.44
CA LEU A 242 10.13 3.08 -1.91
C LEU A 242 10.25 1.60 -2.28
N SER A 243 9.65 0.70 -1.49
CA SER A 243 9.59 -0.72 -1.80
C SER A 243 8.79 -0.99 -3.09
N PHE A 244 7.66 -0.31 -3.30
CA PHE A 244 6.89 -0.42 -4.54
C PHE A 244 7.74 -0.01 -5.77
N VAL A 245 8.42 1.13 -5.70
CA VAL A 245 9.30 1.59 -6.78
C VAL A 245 10.46 0.61 -7.00
N ALA A 246 11.13 0.16 -5.94
CA ALA A 246 12.24 -0.79 -6.03
C ALA A 246 11.81 -2.14 -6.61
N CYS A 247 10.55 -2.55 -6.40
CA CYS A 247 10.02 -3.80 -6.91
C CYS A 247 9.50 -3.69 -8.36
N TYR A 248 8.91 -2.56 -8.73
CA TYR A 248 8.23 -2.38 -10.02
C TYR A 248 9.12 -1.75 -11.11
N LEU A 249 9.98 -0.80 -10.73
CA LEU A 249 10.79 -0.05 -11.69
C LEU A 249 11.78 -0.93 -12.47
N PRO A 250 12.45 -1.93 -11.85
CA PRO A 250 13.42 -2.77 -12.57
C PRO A 250 12.81 -3.48 -13.79
N ILE A 251 11.66 -4.14 -13.62
CA ILE A 251 11.02 -4.83 -14.75
C ILE A 251 10.54 -3.87 -15.84
N THR A 252 10.16 -2.65 -15.46
CA THR A 252 9.77 -1.61 -16.42
C THR A 252 10.96 -1.18 -17.28
N ILE A 253 12.10 -0.92 -16.64
CA ILE A 253 13.35 -0.55 -17.33
C ILE A 253 13.79 -1.67 -18.26
N VAL A 254 13.85 -2.91 -17.75
CA VAL A 254 14.30 -4.08 -18.51
C VAL A 254 13.43 -4.32 -19.76
N LYS A 255 12.10 -4.17 -19.64
CA LYS A 255 11.17 -4.30 -20.79
C LYS A 255 11.40 -3.28 -21.90
N VAL A 256 11.95 -2.11 -21.57
CA VAL A 256 12.22 -1.04 -22.55
C VAL A 256 13.65 -1.16 -23.09
N ALA A 257 14.62 -1.47 -22.23
CA ALA A 257 16.03 -1.56 -22.59
C ALA A 257 16.38 -2.85 -23.34
N ASP A 258 15.66 -3.95 -23.09
CA ASP A 258 15.94 -5.27 -23.66
C ASP A 258 14.67 -5.92 -24.23
N VAL A 259 14.15 -5.33 -25.30
CA VAL A 259 12.90 -5.75 -25.97
C VAL A 259 13.01 -7.16 -26.57
N GLU A 260 14.19 -7.51 -27.08
CA GLU A 260 14.50 -8.82 -27.67
C GLU A 260 14.87 -9.89 -26.63
N VAL A 261 14.89 -9.54 -25.34
CA VAL A 261 15.18 -10.48 -24.23
C VAL A 261 16.56 -11.13 -24.38
N ARG A 262 17.58 -10.34 -24.77
CA ARG A 262 18.98 -10.76 -24.88
C ARG A 262 19.56 -11.13 -23.51
N TYR A 263 19.06 -10.52 -22.44
CA TYR A 263 19.49 -10.78 -21.06
C TYR A 263 18.35 -11.36 -20.21
N PRO A 264 17.99 -12.65 -20.41
CA PRO A 264 16.83 -13.27 -19.77
C PRO A 264 16.85 -13.24 -18.23
N ALA A 265 18.04 -13.23 -17.61
CA ALA A 265 18.18 -13.16 -16.17
C ALA A 265 17.61 -11.86 -15.57
N PHE A 266 17.79 -10.72 -16.24
CA PHE A 266 17.25 -9.44 -15.76
C PHE A 266 15.73 -9.38 -15.86
N HIS A 267 15.15 -10.00 -16.90
CA HIS A 267 13.69 -10.13 -17.01
C HIS A 267 13.13 -10.98 -15.87
N VAL A 268 13.71 -12.15 -15.63
CA VAL A 268 13.29 -13.06 -14.55
C VAL A 268 13.41 -12.36 -13.19
N LEU A 269 14.55 -11.75 -12.88
CA LEU A 269 14.75 -11.02 -11.62
C LEU A 269 13.76 -9.85 -11.48
N GLY A 270 13.52 -9.10 -12.56
CA GLY A 270 12.53 -8.03 -12.57
C GLY A 270 11.12 -8.54 -12.28
N TYR A 271 10.71 -9.67 -12.85
CA TYR A 271 9.42 -10.30 -12.55
C TYR A 271 9.34 -10.80 -11.11
N LEU A 272 10.40 -11.41 -10.57
CA LEU A 272 10.43 -11.83 -9.17
C LEU A 272 10.32 -10.64 -8.20
N LEU A 273 10.98 -9.51 -8.52
CA LEU A 273 10.83 -8.27 -7.76
C LEU A 273 9.39 -7.73 -7.84
N LEU A 274 8.79 -7.73 -9.04
CA LEU A 274 7.38 -7.36 -9.22
C LEU A 274 6.46 -8.23 -8.34
N TYR A 275 6.69 -9.54 -8.29
CA TYR A 275 5.92 -10.45 -7.46
C TYR A 275 6.15 -10.19 -5.97
N PHE A 276 7.39 -9.91 -5.57
CA PHE A 276 7.73 -9.60 -4.18
C PHE A 276 7.00 -8.35 -3.66
N ALA A 277 6.63 -7.41 -4.55
CA ALA A 277 5.81 -6.25 -4.20
C ALA A 277 4.49 -6.62 -3.49
N SER A 278 3.91 -7.79 -3.79
CA SER A 278 2.64 -8.22 -3.20
C SER A 278 2.79 -8.78 -1.77
N CYS A 279 3.99 -9.12 -1.31
CA CYS A 279 4.20 -9.70 0.03
C CYS A 279 5.11 -8.86 0.93
N VAL A 280 5.79 -7.84 0.40
CA VAL A 280 6.66 -6.96 1.18
C VAL A 280 5.90 -6.07 2.18
N ASN A 281 4.65 -5.71 1.88
CA ASN A 281 3.84 -4.79 2.70
C ASN A 281 3.62 -5.28 4.14
N PRO A 282 3.12 -6.51 4.38
CA PRO A 282 3.05 -7.11 5.72
C PRO A 282 4.38 -7.10 6.48
N ILE A 283 5.51 -7.35 5.81
CA ILE A 283 6.84 -7.35 6.42
C ILE A 283 7.18 -5.94 6.93
N ILE A 284 6.94 -4.92 6.12
CA ILE A 284 7.12 -3.51 6.50
C ILE A 284 6.27 -3.16 7.72
N TYR A 285 5.02 -3.62 7.76
CA TYR A 285 4.11 -3.39 8.89
C TYR A 285 4.64 -3.98 10.21
N VAL A 286 5.14 -5.21 10.18
CA VAL A 286 5.75 -5.86 11.36
C VAL A 286 6.96 -5.07 11.85
N ILE A 287 7.86 -4.68 10.94
CA ILE A 287 9.11 -4.00 11.29
C ILE A 287 8.83 -2.61 11.86
N MET A 288 7.97 -1.84 11.19
CA MET A 288 7.88 -0.39 11.41
C MET A 288 6.72 0.05 12.31
N ASN A 289 5.72 -0.81 12.58
CA ASN A 289 4.55 -0.40 13.36
C ASN A 289 4.23 -1.33 14.55
N LYS A 290 4.58 -0.84 15.76
CA LYS A 290 4.32 -1.55 17.02
C LYS A 290 2.82 -1.85 17.25
N GLN A 291 1.93 -0.94 16.86
CA GLN A 291 0.49 -1.16 17.05
C GLN A 291 -0.03 -2.27 16.12
N TYR A 292 0.53 -2.38 14.92
CA TYR A 292 0.18 -3.44 13.98
C TYR A 292 0.73 -4.78 14.46
N ARG A 293 1.94 -4.83 14.99
CA ARG A 293 2.46 -6.04 15.68
C ARG A 293 1.54 -6.51 16.81
N GLN A 294 1.02 -5.59 17.62
CA GLN A 294 0.07 -5.93 18.68
C GLN A 294 -1.24 -6.49 18.14
N ALA A 295 -1.74 -5.93 17.03
CA ALA A 295 -2.92 -6.45 16.35
C ALA A 295 -2.67 -7.87 15.79
N TYR A 296 -1.50 -8.10 15.16
CA TYR A 296 -1.12 -9.43 14.64
C TYR A 296 -0.99 -10.46 15.76
N ALA A 297 -0.31 -10.13 16.86
CA ALA A 297 -0.21 -10.99 18.03
C ALA A 297 -1.58 -11.33 18.62
N GLY A 298 -2.53 -10.37 18.63
CA GLY A 298 -3.89 -10.61 19.08
C GLY A 298 -4.68 -11.58 18.18
N VAL A 299 -4.43 -11.59 16.87
CA VAL A 299 -5.05 -12.54 15.93
C VAL A 299 -4.42 -13.92 16.05
N ILE A 300 -3.08 -14.00 16.09
CA ILE A 300 -2.35 -15.27 16.15
C ILE A 300 -2.51 -15.96 17.51
N GLY A 301 -2.42 -15.19 18.60
CA GLY A 301 -2.45 -15.73 19.96
C GLY A 301 -3.85 -16.04 20.51
N CYS A 302 -4.91 -16.00 19.68
CA CYS A 302 -6.32 -16.24 20.05
C CYS A 302 -6.78 -15.59 21.37
N SER A 303 -6.10 -14.53 21.80
CA SER A 303 -6.44 -13.83 23.03
C SER A 303 -7.72 -13.06 22.72
N ARG A 304 -8.82 -13.40 23.40
CA ARG A 304 -10.07 -12.65 23.32
C ARG A 304 -9.70 -11.17 23.34
N ILE A 305 -9.96 -10.48 22.23
CA ILE A 305 -9.77 -9.04 22.11
C ILE A 305 -10.73 -8.47 23.15
N ARG A 306 -10.23 -8.30 24.38
CA ARG A 306 -10.96 -7.73 25.51
C ARG A 306 -11.11 -6.28 25.11
N ALA A 307 -12.16 -6.01 24.34
CA ALA A 307 -12.56 -4.68 23.97
C ALA A 307 -12.74 -3.94 25.29
N SER A 308 -11.81 -3.04 25.57
CA SER A 308 -11.92 -2.07 26.63
C SER A 308 -13.08 -1.13 26.27
N LEU A 309 -14.30 -1.56 26.56
CA LEU A 309 -15.36 -0.68 27.02
C LEU A 309 -14.94 -0.19 28.40
N SER A 310 -14.01 0.76 28.43
CA SER A 310 -14.01 1.73 29.51
C SER A 310 -14.41 3.04 28.84
N PRO A 311 -15.69 3.43 28.92
CA PRO A 311 -16.04 4.82 28.78
C PRO A 311 -15.28 5.56 29.89
N TYR A 312 -14.55 6.56 29.46
CA TYR A 312 -14.31 7.83 30.12
C TYR A 312 -14.92 8.00 31.53
N GLY A 313 -14.08 8.45 32.48
CA GLY A 313 -14.36 8.45 33.91
C GLY A 313 -15.71 9.01 34.32
N SER A 314 -16.37 8.24 35.20
CA SER A 314 -17.31 8.80 36.17
C SER A 314 -16.52 8.99 37.45
N SER A 315 -16.05 10.21 37.67
CA SER A 315 -15.74 10.69 39.01
C SER A 315 -17.04 10.61 39.80
N ALA A 316 -17.20 9.60 40.65
CA ALA A 316 -18.25 9.59 41.64
C ALA A 316 -17.90 10.67 42.69
N PRO A 317 -18.75 11.68 42.93
CA PRO A 317 -18.61 12.51 44.11
C PRO A 317 -18.99 11.66 45.32
N GLY A 318 -18.07 11.51 46.27
CA GLY A 318 -18.40 11.02 47.60
C GLY A 318 -19.36 12.01 48.24
N HIS A 319 -20.59 11.56 48.51
CA HIS A 319 -21.48 12.26 49.44
C HIS A 319 -20.89 12.09 50.85
N GLN A 320 -20.17 13.11 51.31
CA GLN A 320 -20.05 13.39 52.74
C GLN A 320 -21.36 14.05 53.18
N GLN A 321 -22.16 13.29 53.92
CA GLN A 321 -23.33 13.79 54.62
C GLN A 321 -22.84 14.47 55.90
N GLN A 322 -22.79 15.80 55.89
CA GLN A 322 -22.66 16.62 57.10
C GLN A 322 -24.05 16.73 57.72
N ASP A 323 -24.26 16.02 58.83
CA ASP A 323 -25.36 16.29 59.75
C ASP A 323 -24.98 17.53 60.57
N TYR A 324 -25.71 18.62 60.37
CA TYR A 324 -25.76 19.74 61.30
C TYR A 324 -26.98 19.53 62.19
N GLY A 325 -26.74 19.49 63.50
CA GLY A 325 -27.81 19.49 64.49
C GLY A 325 -28.60 20.80 64.47
N GLN A 326 -29.91 20.67 64.65
CA GLN A 326 -30.72 21.37 65.65
C GLN A 326 -32.10 20.73 65.74
#